data_AF-A0A6A8QHR4-F1
#
_entry.id   AF-A0A6A8QHR4-F1
#
_cell.length_a   1.000
_cell.length_b   1.000
_cell.length_c   1.000
_cell.angle_alpha   90.00
_cell.angle_beta   90.00
_cell.angle_gamma   90.00
#
_symmetry.space_group_name_H-M   'P 1'
#
loop_
_entity.id
_entity.type
_entity.pdbx_description
1 polymer ?
#
loop_
_entity_poly.entity_id
_entity_poly.type
_entity_poly.pdbx_seq_one_letter_code
_entity_poly.pdbx_strand_id
1 'polypeptide(L)'
;MNPLLQDTLQRLAIHYDGADVEEIAMNRPGEVWIRHVGGGWEARPDPALTTDYVLILCQQLANVSGQIFHRRRMPLLYATLPEGHRFTAIVGPNVRYDMGDTEGVAMAVRVFRPDRRITLDRYGLSETRTELDEVPLRHGQTRYDASPLGDLLAAVRNREAILISGATSTGKTTFLNAIMGYLPPESRVLTVEDAREVIVAHPNRVHLVVSRTETANGVDFMRVVDAVVRMTPDVIVCGEIGIANAAGVFRLMTTGHTNFMATIHANSPEAALRAFYQNLAQGSPGIDAGAAIDIIGSAFGRIVQIDRHGSRRVVTAIDIPRLLREAVAGDPP
;
A
#
# COMPACT_ATOMS: atom_id res chain seq x y z
N MET A 1 23.10 -14.24 4.46
CA MET A 1 22.60 -13.32 5.51
C MET A 1 23.64 -13.26 6.62
N ASN A 2 23.91 -12.09 7.21
CA ASN A 2 24.86 -11.96 8.32
C ASN A 2 24.35 -12.78 9.52
N PRO A 3 25.12 -13.75 10.06
CA PRO A 3 24.69 -14.59 11.19
C PRO A 3 24.22 -13.79 12.40
N LEU A 4 24.82 -12.61 12.64
CA LEU A 4 24.44 -11.74 13.75
C LEU A 4 23.04 -11.13 13.55
N LEU A 5 22.68 -10.73 12.33
CA LEU A 5 21.34 -10.24 12.03
C LEU A 5 20.31 -11.36 12.16
N GLN A 6 20.66 -12.58 11.75
CA GLN A 6 19.78 -13.73 11.89
C GLN A 6 19.46 -14.03 13.35
N ASP A 7 20.47 -14.00 14.25
CA ASP A 7 20.28 -14.18 15.69
C ASP A 7 19.38 -13.08 16.30
N THR A 8 19.64 -11.81 15.94
CA THR A 8 18.77 -10.70 16.36
C THR A 8 17.32 -10.92 15.90
N LEU A 9 17.11 -11.30 14.63
CA LEU A 9 15.78 -11.47 14.06
C LEU A 9 15.02 -12.66 14.66
N GLN A 10 15.70 -13.76 15.00
CA GLN A 10 15.05 -14.93 15.60
C GLN A 10 14.30 -14.57 16.89
N ARG A 11 14.82 -13.64 17.69
CA ARG A 11 14.11 -13.15 18.89
C ARG A 11 12.83 -12.41 18.54
N LEU A 12 12.84 -11.62 17.47
CA LEU A 12 11.63 -10.91 17.04
C LEU A 12 10.62 -11.85 16.39
N ALA A 13 11.10 -12.86 15.66
CA ALA A 13 10.29 -13.79 14.88
C ALA A 13 9.31 -14.59 15.71
N ILE A 14 9.65 -14.92 16.96
CA ILE A 14 8.74 -15.62 17.89
C ILE A 14 7.39 -14.92 18.05
N HIS A 15 7.34 -13.61 17.81
CA HIS A 15 6.13 -12.79 17.96
C HIS A 15 5.33 -12.64 16.66
N TYR A 16 5.96 -12.79 15.50
CA TYR A 16 5.32 -12.60 14.19
C TYR A 16 5.21 -13.85 13.33
N ASP A 17 5.77 -15.00 13.74
CA ASP A 17 5.70 -16.25 12.99
C ASP A 17 4.31 -16.91 13.05
N GLY A 18 3.46 -16.53 14.00
CA GLY A 18 2.09 -17.03 14.11
C GLY A 18 1.24 -16.76 12.86
N ALA A 19 0.53 -17.77 12.36
CA ALA A 19 -0.24 -17.70 11.11
C ALA A 19 -1.36 -16.64 11.15
N ASP A 20 -1.84 -16.29 12.34
CA ASP A 20 -2.87 -15.30 12.62
C ASP A 20 -2.32 -13.92 12.97
N VAL A 21 -1.01 -13.70 12.94
CA VAL A 21 -0.41 -12.39 13.22
C VAL A 21 -0.41 -11.49 11.99
N GLU A 22 -0.96 -10.29 12.13
CA GLU A 22 -1.01 -9.25 11.09
C GLU A 22 0.12 -8.22 11.28
N GLU A 23 0.42 -7.89 12.54
CA GLU A 23 1.37 -6.85 12.91
C GLU A 23 1.85 -7.07 14.34
N ILE A 24 3.11 -6.74 14.62
CA ILE A 24 3.60 -6.58 15.99
C ILE A 24 4.11 -5.16 16.20
N ALA A 25 4.02 -4.67 17.42
CA ALA A 25 4.53 -3.37 17.82
C ALA A 25 5.22 -3.45 19.18
N MET A 26 6.14 -2.54 19.44
CA MET A 26 6.72 -2.32 20.76
C MET A 26 6.62 -0.81 21.02
N ASN A 27 5.81 -0.42 22.00
CA ASN A 27 5.58 0.99 22.33
C ASN A 27 6.47 1.49 23.47
N ARG A 28 7.08 0.56 24.24
CA ARG A 28 8.11 0.80 25.26
C ARG A 28 8.96 -0.46 25.44
N PRO A 29 10.17 -0.39 26.03
CA PRO A 29 11.00 -1.55 26.32
C PRO A 29 10.31 -2.53 27.26
N GLY A 30 10.54 -3.83 27.02
CA GLY A 30 10.01 -4.89 27.87
C GLY A 30 8.62 -5.41 27.50
N GLU A 31 8.03 -4.93 26.41
CA GLU A 31 6.72 -5.38 25.92
C GLU A 31 6.70 -5.60 24.41
N VAL A 32 5.73 -6.42 23.99
CA VAL A 32 5.29 -6.54 22.61
C VAL A 32 3.77 -6.49 22.56
N TRP A 33 3.23 -5.83 21.56
CA TRP A 33 1.83 -5.82 21.20
C TRP A 33 1.65 -6.60 19.92
N ILE A 34 0.73 -7.56 19.91
CA ILE A 34 0.46 -8.43 18.77
C ILE A 34 -0.94 -8.11 18.26
N ARG A 35 -1.04 -7.78 16.98
CA ARG A 35 -2.31 -7.61 16.29
C ARG A 35 -2.65 -8.88 15.54
N HIS A 36 -3.74 -9.52 15.95
CA HIS A 36 -4.27 -10.68 15.26
C HIS A 36 -5.15 -10.29 14.07
N VAL A 37 -5.16 -11.13 13.05
CA VAL A 37 -5.98 -10.99 11.85
C VAL A 37 -7.45 -10.90 12.23
N GLY A 38 -8.09 -9.75 11.93
CA GLY A 38 -9.49 -9.52 12.25
C GLY A 38 -9.77 -9.30 13.75
N GLY A 39 -8.74 -9.36 14.60
CA GLY A 39 -8.81 -9.14 16.03
C GLY A 39 -8.30 -7.76 16.46
N GLY A 40 -8.21 -7.59 17.78
CA GLY A 40 -7.61 -6.43 18.43
C GLY A 40 -6.11 -6.60 18.70
N TRP A 41 -5.58 -5.67 19.49
CA TRP A 41 -4.21 -5.74 20.00
C TRP A 41 -4.16 -6.53 21.32
N GLU A 42 -3.17 -7.40 21.44
CA GLU A 42 -2.86 -8.17 22.64
C GLU A 42 -1.48 -7.77 23.16
N ALA A 43 -1.39 -7.31 24.41
CA ALA A 43 -0.10 -7.01 25.05
C ALA A 43 0.51 -8.26 25.68
N ARG A 44 1.82 -8.45 25.47
CA ARG A 44 2.62 -9.50 26.12
C ARG A 44 3.93 -8.92 26.66
N PRO A 45 4.36 -9.31 27.87
CA PRO A 45 5.68 -8.92 28.36
C PRO A 45 6.78 -9.66 27.59
N ASP A 46 7.82 -8.94 27.19
CA ASP A 46 9.07 -9.50 26.71
C ASP A 46 10.24 -8.64 27.22
N PRO A 47 10.80 -8.96 28.40
CA PRO A 47 11.91 -8.22 29.00
C PRO A 47 13.16 -8.12 28.13
N ALA A 48 13.29 -8.97 27.10
CA ALA A 48 14.43 -8.96 26.22
C ALA A 48 14.31 -7.99 25.04
N LEU A 49 13.11 -7.45 24.77
CA LEU A 49 12.92 -6.34 23.84
C LEU A 49 13.32 -5.02 24.49
N THR A 50 14.64 -4.83 24.65
CA THR A 50 15.24 -3.64 25.26
C THR A 50 15.46 -2.54 24.23
N THR A 51 15.74 -1.32 24.71
CA THR A 51 16.20 -0.22 23.85
C THR A 51 17.46 -0.61 23.06
N ASP A 52 18.43 -1.23 23.72
CA ASP A 52 19.68 -1.65 23.08
C ASP A 52 19.45 -2.69 21.98
N TYR A 53 18.53 -3.63 22.22
CA TYR A 53 18.13 -4.61 21.21
C TYR A 53 17.60 -3.92 19.95
N VAL A 54 16.66 -2.98 20.08
CA VAL A 54 16.09 -2.27 18.93
C VAL A 54 17.15 -1.41 18.23
N LEU A 55 18.05 -0.76 18.96
CA LEU A 55 19.14 0.03 18.38
C LEU A 55 20.10 -0.84 17.55
N ILE A 56 20.47 -2.02 18.07
CA ILE A 56 21.30 -3.01 17.36
C ILE A 56 20.58 -3.47 16.09
N LEU A 57 19.30 -3.84 16.20
CA LEU A 57 18.49 -4.27 15.07
C LEU A 57 18.40 -3.17 13.99
N CYS A 58 18.15 -1.92 14.39
CA CYS A 58 18.09 -0.79 13.46
C CYS A 58 19.43 -0.60 12.74
N GLN A 59 20.55 -0.64 13.47
CA GLN A 59 21.87 -0.49 12.86
C GLN A 59 22.18 -1.62 11.87
N GLN A 60 21.82 -2.86 12.21
CA GLN A 60 22.02 -4.01 11.34
C GLN A 60 21.15 -3.93 10.08
N LEU A 61 19.87 -3.58 10.21
CA LEU A 61 18.95 -3.41 9.08
C LEU A 61 19.37 -2.23 8.19
N ALA A 62 19.83 -1.13 8.77
CA ALA A 62 20.35 0.02 8.03
C ALA A 62 21.57 -0.39 7.20
N ASN A 63 22.52 -1.13 7.79
CA ASN A 63 23.72 -1.61 7.08
C ASN A 63 23.37 -2.55 5.91
N VAL A 64 22.41 -3.46 6.09
CA VAL A 64 21.97 -4.38 5.02
C VAL A 64 21.22 -3.64 3.91
N SER A 65 20.42 -2.63 4.26
CA SER A 65 19.64 -1.86 3.29
C SER A 65 20.38 -0.67 2.67
N GLY A 66 21.65 -0.45 3.06
CA GLY A 66 22.45 0.68 2.60
C GLY A 66 21.96 2.04 3.10
N GLN A 67 21.15 2.06 4.15
CA GLN A 67 20.61 3.27 4.75
C GLN A 67 21.50 3.80 5.88
N ILE A 68 21.37 5.09 6.17
CA ILE A 68 22.02 5.72 7.32
C ILE A 68 21.03 5.74 8.49
N PHE A 69 21.44 5.17 9.62
CA PHE A 69 20.72 5.25 10.89
C PHE A 69 21.62 5.85 11.97
N HIS A 70 21.09 6.77 12.76
CA HIS A 70 21.80 7.32 13.90
C HIS A 70 20.81 7.79 14.97
N ARG A 71 20.90 7.23 16.17
CA ARG A 71 19.92 7.44 17.26
C ARG A 71 19.56 8.90 17.61
N ARG A 72 20.43 9.86 17.29
CA ARG A 72 20.17 11.31 17.54
C ARG A 72 20.00 12.17 16.28
N ARG A 73 20.51 11.72 15.13
CA ARG A 73 20.60 12.55 13.92
C ARG A 73 19.65 12.05 12.83
N MET A 74 19.51 10.74 12.73
CA MET A 74 18.59 10.03 11.84
C MET A 74 17.92 8.91 12.64
N PRO A 75 17.03 9.27 13.59
CA PRO A 75 16.47 8.33 14.56
C PRO A 75 15.34 7.46 14.01
N LEU A 76 14.97 7.62 12.74
CA LEU A 76 13.85 6.94 12.09
C LEU A 76 14.40 5.98 11.03
N LEU A 77 13.97 4.73 11.08
CA LEU A 77 14.34 3.72 10.11
C LEU A 77 13.09 3.09 9.50
N TYR A 78 13.04 3.07 8.18
CA TYR A 78 12.09 2.28 7.39
C TYR A 78 12.89 1.18 6.70
N ALA A 79 12.58 -0.08 6.96
CA ALA A 79 13.31 -1.21 6.38
C ALA A 79 12.37 -2.35 5.99
N THR A 80 12.90 -3.30 5.23
CA THR A 80 12.24 -4.58 4.98
C THR A 80 13.10 -5.67 5.64
N LEU A 81 12.48 -6.53 6.45
CA LEU A 81 13.15 -7.69 7.02
C LEU A 81 13.48 -8.69 5.89
N PRO A 82 14.49 -9.57 6.07
CA PRO A 82 14.85 -10.59 5.08
C PRO A 82 13.67 -11.47 4.60
N GLU A 83 12.68 -11.69 5.47
CA GLU A 83 11.45 -12.43 5.24
C GLU A 83 10.40 -11.65 4.42
N GLY A 84 10.66 -10.37 4.12
CA GLY A 84 9.78 -9.48 3.38
C GLY A 84 8.82 -8.66 4.25
N HIS A 85 8.86 -8.80 5.58
CA HIS A 85 8.04 -8.01 6.49
C HIS A 85 8.48 -6.54 6.51
N ARG A 86 7.53 -5.59 6.61
CA ARG A 86 7.90 -4.18 6.74
C ARG A 86 8.31 -3.91 8.18
N PHE A 87 9.42 -3.23 8.37
CA PHE A 87 9.93 -2.81 9.68
C PHE A 87 9.97 -1.29 9.73
N THR A 88 9.47 -0.71 10.81
CA THR A 88 9.61 0.72 11.12
C THR A 88 10.05 0.87 12.57
N ALA A 89 11.02 1.74 12.81
CA ALA A 89 11.41 2.11 14.16
C ALA A 89 11.75 3.59 14.26
N ILE A 90 11.42 4.20 15.40
CA ILE A 90 11.83 5.54 15.80
C ILE A 90 12.44 5.48 17.19
N VAL A 91 13.58 6.13 17.38
CA VAL A 91 14.33 6.14 18.65
C VAL A 91 14.70 7.55 19.12
N GLY A 92 15.18 7.67 20.35
CA GLY A 92 15.74 8.92 20.86
C GLY A 92 14.66 9.90 21.31
N PRO A 93 14.91 11.23 21.23
CA PRO A 93 14.10 12.24 21.92
C PRO A 93 12.69 12.46 21.33
N ASN A 94 12.41 11.86 20.17
CA ASN A 94 11.12 11.93 19.50
C ASN A 94 10.10 10.92 20.05
N VAL A 95 10.53 10.04 20.96
CA VAL A 95 9.67 9.05 21.62
C VAL A 95 9.72 9.28 23.12
N ARG A 96 8.55 9.33 23.75
CA ARG A 96 8.36 9.48 25.19
C ARG A 96 7.15 8.66 25.61
N TYR A 97 7.18 8.05 26.78
CA TYR A 97 6.08 7.23 27.28
C TYR A 97 5.24 8.01 28.30
N ASP A 98 5.94 8.75 29.17
CA ASP A 98 5.38 9.58 30.22
C ASP A 98 6.03 10.98 30.24
N MET A 99 5.43 11.92 30.99
CA MET A 99 5.85 13.34 31.01
C MET A 99 7.32 13.56 31.41
N GLY A 100 7.93 12.63 32.15
CA GLY A 100 9.32 12.70 32.62
C GLY A 100 10.35 12.15 31.64
N ASP A 101 9.94 11.46 30.57
CA ASP A 101 10.87 10.82 29.66
C ASP A 101 11.53 11.84 28.73
N THR A 102 12.82 11.63 28.49
CA THR A 102 13.61 12.48 27.57
C THR A 102 13.93 11.79 26.25
N GLU A 103 13.87 10.45 26.21
CA GLU A 103 14.06 9.63 25.03
C GLU A 103 13.37 8.27 25.17
N GLY A 104 13.14 7.61 24.04
CA GLY A 104 12.51 6.30 24.00
C GLY A 104 12.72 5.58 22.68
N VAL A 105 11.94 4.54 22.46
CA VAL A 105 11.92 3.70 21.27
C VAL A 105 10.51 3.21 21.01
N ALA A 106 10.11 3.25 19.75
CA ALA A 106 8.92 2.59 19.26
C ALA A 106 9.25 1.87 17.97
N MET A 107 8.69 0.67 17.78
CA MET A 107 8.84 -0.07 16.53
C MET A 107 7.56 -0.83 16.15
N ALA A 108 7.43 -1.12 14.88
CA ALA A 108 6.37 -1.97 14.33
C ALA A 108 6.92 -2.88 13.23
N VAL A 109 6.40 -4.10 13.16
CA VAL A 109 6.60 -5.03 12.05
C VAL A 109 5.26 -5.40 11.45
N ARG A 110 5.06 -5.02 10.19
CA ARG A 110 3.90 -5.43 9.40
C ARG A 110 4.22 -6.75 8.72
N VAL A 111 3.46 -7.80 9.04
CA VAL A 111 3.73 -9.15 8.58
C VAL A 111 3.29 -9.31 7.12
N PHE A 112 4.22 -9.73 6.28
CA PHE A 112 3.97 -10.08 4.89
C PHE A 112 3.65 -11.58 4.77
N ARG A 113 2.49 -11.92 4.20
CA ARG A 113 2.01 -13.30 4.03
C ARG A 113 1.73 -13.59 2.55
N PRO A 114 2.70 -14.15 1.80
CA PRO A 114 2.55 -14.39 0.36
C PRO A 114 1.59 -15.54 0.02
N ASP A 115 1.40 -16.47 0.95
CA ASP A 115 0.55 -17.66 0.84
C ASP A 115 -0.94 -17.35 1.02
N ARG A 116 -1.27 -16.21 1.61
CA ARG A 116 -2.65 -15.79 1.87
C ARG A 116 -3.34 -15.29 0.60
N ARG A 117 -3.70 -16.22 -0.28
CA ARG A 117 -4.56 -15.93 -1.44
C ARG A 117 -5.95 -15.57 -0.94
N ILE A 118 -6.34 -14.32 -1.16
CA ILE A 118 -7.68 -13.85 -0.89
C ILE A 118 -8.44 -13.83 -2.22
N THR A 119 -9.60 -14.46 -2.21
CA THR A 119 -10.51 -14.55 -3.33
C THR A 119 -11.48 -13.36 -3.32
N LEU A 120 -11.98 -12.99 -4.51
CA LEU A 120 -12.78 -11.77 -4.69
C LEU A 120 -14.16 -11.83 -3.98
N ASP A 121 -14.67 -13.03 -3.67
CA ASP A 121 -15.89 -13.24 -2.87
C ASP A 121 -15.77 -12.63 -1.46
N ARG A 122 -14.55 -12.59 -0.88
CA ARG A 122 -14.32 -11.92 0.41
C ARG A 122 -14.53 -10.41 0.37
N TYR A 123 -14.62 -9.84 -0.83
CA TYR A 123 -14.95 -8.45 -1.09
C TYR A 123 -16.40 -8.29 -1.59
N GLY A 124 -17.23 -9.32 -1.44
CA GLY A 124 -18.61 -9.34 -1.91
C GLY A 124 -18.76 -9.48 -3.42
N LEU A 125 -17.68 -9.74 -4.17
CA LEU A 125 -17.74 -9.96 -5.62
C LEU A 125 -17.89 -11.45 -5.92
N SER A 126 -19.06 -11.89 -6.37
CA SER A 126 -19.28 -13.25 -6.92
C SER A 126 -19.73 -13.18 -8.38
N GLU A 127 -19.60 -14.28 -9.12
CA GLU A 127 -20.04 -14.36 -10.53
C GLU A 127 -21.54 -14.04 -10.70
N THR A 128 -22.36 -14.40 -9.72
CA THR A 128 -23.82 -14.35 -9.80
C THR A 128 -24.46 -13.17 -9.06
N ARG A 129 -23.78 -12.56 -8.09
CA ARG A 129 -24.33 -11.45 -7.28
C ARG A 129 -23.20 -10.69 -6.57
N THR A 130 -23.26 -9.36 -6.55
CA THR A 130 -22.57 -8.62 -5.50
C THR A 130 -23.43 -8.72 -4.25
N GLU A 131 -22.98 -9.39 -3.19
CA GLU A 131 -23.70 -9.37 -1.91
C GLU A 131 -23.60 -7.97 -1.30
N LEU A 132 -24.49 -7.07 -1.73
CA LEU A 132 -24.63 -5.69 -1.25
C LEU A 132 -26.03 -5.39 -0.73
N ASP A 133 -26.94 -6.35 -0.81
CA ASP A 133 -28.31 -6.14 -0.35
C ASP A 133 -28.32 -6.07 1.17
N GLU A 134 -28.58 -4.86 1.68
CA GLU A 134 -28.63 -4.38 3.09
C GLU A 134 -27.45 -3.53 3.58
N VAL A 135 -26.35 -3.39 2.83
CA VAL A 135 -25.23 -2.53 3.27
C VAL A 135 -25.51 -1.06 2.91
N PRO A 136 -25.59 -0.13 3.89
CA PRO A 136 -25.76 1.29 3.59
C PRO A 136 -24.53 1.80 2.83
N LEU A 137 -24.76 2.35 1.64
CA LEU A 137 -23.73 3.09 0.93
C LEU A 137 -23.31 4.29 1.80
N ARG A 138 -22.01 4.54 1.87
CA ARG A 138 -21.47 5.70 2.60
C ARG A 138 -20.92 6.71 1.60
N HIS A 139 -20.90 7.99 1.95
CA HIS A 139 -20.16 9.03 1.21
C HIS A 139 -20.53 9.19 -0.28
N GLY A 140 -21.81 9.15 -0.65
CA GLY A 140 -22.25 9.46 -2.02
C GLY A 140 -21.92 8.40 -3.07
N GLN A 141 -21.59 7.19 -2.65
CA GLN A 141 -21.34 6.05 -3.54
C GLN A 141 -22.61 5.70 -4.35
N THR A 142 -22.46 5.47 -5.65
CA THR A 142 -23.54 5.00 -6.54
C THR A 142 -23.41 3.50 -6.77
N ARG A 143 -24.53 2.77 -6.72
CA ARG A 143 -24.55 1.32 -7.01
C ARG A 143 -24.45 1.10 -8.51
N TYR A 144 -23.74 0.05 -8.92
CA TYR A 144 -23.83 -0.48 -10.27
C TYR A 144 -24.64 -1.79 -10.23
N ASP A 145 -25.71 -1.83 -11.01
CA ASP A 145 -26.78 -2.84 -10.92
C ASP A 145 -26.48 -4.13 -11.72
N ALA A 146 -25.42 -4.15 -12.52
CA ALA A 146 -24.97 -5.32 -13.28
C ALA A 146 -23.62 -5.82 -12.74
N SER A 147 -23.46 -7.15 -12.63
CA SER A 147 -22.33 -7.83 -11.96
C SER A 147 -20.97 -7.17 -12.28
N PRO A 148 -20.39 -6.40 -11.34
CA PRO A 148 -19.20 -5.59 -11.58
C PRO A 148 -17.94 -6.47 -11.71
N LEU A 149 -18.04 -7.75 -11.38
CA LEU A 149 -16.93 -8.70 -11.46
C LEU A 149 -16.55 -8.98 -12.92
N GLY A 150 -17.51 -9.22 -13.81
CA GLY A 150 -17.21 -9.52 -15.23
C GLY A 150 -16.45 -8.38 -15.89
N ASP A 151 -16.92 -7.15 -15.70
CA ASP A 151 -16.31 -5.95 -16.26
C ASP A 151 -14.97 -5.62 -15.62
N LEU A 152 -14.81 -5.80 -14.31
CA LEU A 152 -13.52 -5.66 -13.64
C LEU A 152 -12.51 -6.67 -14.19
N LEU A 153 -12.89 -7.94 -14.30
CA LEU A 153 -12.01 -8.98 -14.83
C LEU A 153 -11.67 -8.75 -16.30
N ALA A 154 -12.60 -8.21 -17.10
CA ALA A 154 -12.32 -7.79 -18.47
C ALA A 154 -11.30 -6.64 -18.49
N ALA A 155 -11.48 -5.60 -17.67
CA ALA A 155 -10.53 -4.49 -17.55
C ALA A 155 -9.13 -4.97 -17.14
N VAL A 156 -9.05 -5.88 -16.17
CA VAL A 156 -7.78 -6.50 -15.76
C VAL A 156 -7.14 -7.29 -16.91
N ARG A 157 -7.89 -8.14 -17.60
CA ARG A 157 -7.39 -8.94 -18.73
C ARG A 157 -6.92 -8.06 -19.90
N ASN A 158 -7.59 -6.93 -20.11
CA ASN A 158 -7.21 -5.91 -21.10
C ASN A 158 -6.08 -5.00 -20.62
N ARG A 159 -5.54 -5.21 -19.41
CA ARG A 159 -4.46 -4.42 -18.83
C ARG A 159 -4.82 -2.94 -18.72
N GLU A 160 -6.10 -2.63 -18.48
CA GLU A 160 -6.53 -1.25 -18.24
C GLU A 160 -5.90 -0.70 -16.95
N ALA A 161 -5.75 0.61 -16.87
CA ALA A 161 -5.32 1.25 -15.64
C ALA A 161 -6.43 1.18 -14.58
N ILE A 162 -6.07 0.74 -13.38
CA ILE A 162 -7.02 0.53 -12.28
C ILE A 162 -6.53 1.24 -11.01
N LEU A 163 -7.34 2.14 -10.47
CA LEU A 163 -7.13 2.76 -9.17
C LEU A 163 -7.98 2.05 -8.11
N ILE A 164 -7.38 1.59 -7.03
CA ILE A 164 -8.11 0.98 -5.91
C ILE A 164 -8.11 1.95 -4.74
N SER A 165 -9.28 2.46 -4.37
CA SER A 165 -9.48 3.38 -3.26
C SER A 165 -10.15 2.73 -2.06
N GLY A 166 -9.87 3.25 -0.87
CA GLY A 166 -10.44 2.77 0.38
C GLY A 166 -9.79 3.41 1.61
N ALA A 167 -10.50 3.39 2.73
CA ALA A 167 -9.95 3.83 4.01
C ALA A 167 -8.77 2.94 4.47
N THR A 168 -8.12 3.32 5.56
CA THR A 168 -7.06 2.50 6.17
C THR A 168 -7.61 1.13 6.58
N SER A 169 -6.85 0.08 6.31
CA SER A 169 -7.18 -1.30 6.71
C SER A 169 -8.47 -1.88 6.08
N THR A 170 -8.92 -1.35 4.93
CA THR A 170 -9.98 -1.97 4.10
C THR A 170 -9.46 -3.10 3.20
N GLY A 171 -8.13 -3.24 3.07
CA GLY A 171 -7.50 -4.32 2.29
C GLY A 171 -7.27 -3.99 0.82
N LYS A 172 -6.91 -2.74 0.48
CA LYS A 172 -6.60 -2.31 -0.91
C LYS A 172 -5.50 -3.14 -1.57
N THR A 173 -4.33 -3.25 -0.95
CA THR A 173 -3.21 -4.02 -1.50
C THR A 173 -3.53 -5.52 -1.60
N THR A 174 -4.34 -6.02 -0.67
CA THR A 174 -4.85 -7.39 -0.73
C THR A 174 -5.77 -7.60 -1.93
N PHE A 175 -6.67 -6.66 -2.21
CA PHE A 175 -7.55 -6.71 -3.37
C PHE A 175 -6.75 -6.59 -4.67
N LEU A 176 -5.77 -5.67 -4.71
CA LEU A 176 -4.80 -5.56 -5.81
C LEU A 176 -4.15 -6.92 -6.09
N ASN A 177 -3.58 -7.57 -5.06
CA ASN A 177 -2.97 -8.89 -5.21
C ASN A 177 -3.95 -9.96 -5.72
N ALA A 178 -5.23 -9.89 -5.35
CA ALA A 178 -6.25 -10.81 -5.85
C ALA A 178 -6.51 -10.60 -7.36
N ILE A 179 -6.71 -9.35 -7.80
CA ILE A 179 -6.99 -9.07 -9.22
C ILE A 179 -5.77 -9.31 -10.11
N MET A 180 -4.54 -9.15 -9.60
CA MET A 180 -3.30 -9.45 -10.33
C MET A 180 -3.21 -10.89 -10.82
N GLY A 181 -3.89 -11.83 -10.14
CA GLY A 181 -3.98 -13.23 -10.55
C GLY A 181 -4.80 -13.46 -11.83
N TYR A 182 -5.58 -12.48 -12.27
CA TYR A 182 -6.42 -12.54 -13.47
C TYR A 182 -5.79 -11.86 -14.69
N LEU A 183 -4.61 -11.25 -14.54
CA LEU A 183 -3.83 -10.77 -15.67
C LEU A 183 -3.47 -11.93 -16.62
N PRO A 184 -3.34 -11.68 -17.93
CA PRO A 184 -2.91 -12.72 -18.87
C PRO A 184 -1.54 -13.29 -18.49
N PRO A 185 -1.34 -14.62 -18.52
CA PRO A 185 -0.16 -15.30 -17.98
C PRO A 185 1.17 -14.92 -18.68
N GLU A 186 1.08 -14.41 -19.91
CA GLU A 186 2.21 -13.91 -20.69
C GLU A 186 2.66 -12.50 -20.32
N SER A 187 1.91 -11.79 -19.46
CA SER A 187 2.15 -10.39 -19.15
C SER A 187 3.45 -10.18 -18.38
N ARG A 188 4.24 -9.20 -18.83
CA ARG A 188 5.39 -8.66 -18.12
C ARG A 188 4.96 -7.63 -17.09
N VAL A 189 5.14 -7.97 -15.80
CA VAL A 189 4.68 -7.14 -14.69
C VAL A 189 5.86 -6.48 -13.97
N LEU A 190 5.86 -5.14 -13.91
CA LEU A 190 6.83 -4.37 -13.15
C LEU A 190 6.16 -3.74 -11.93
N THR A 191 6.69 -3.96 -10.72
CA THR A 191 6.19 -3.29 -9.52
C THR A 191 7.14 -2.18 -9.08
N VAL A 192 6.59 -1.05 -8.61
CA VAL A 192 7.31 0.08 -8.03
C VAL A 192 6.70 0.35 -6.65
N GLU A 193 7.44 0.03 -5.60
CA GLU A 193 6.95 0.04 -4.23
C GLU A 193 7.99 0.65 -3.29
N ASP A 194 7.57 1.17 -2.15
CA ASP A 194 8.47 1.57 -1.07
C ASP A 194 8.91 0.39 -0.19
N ALA A 195 8.04 -0.59 -0.06
CA ALA A 195 8.33 -1.87 0.55
C ALA A 195 7.47 -2.95 -0.10
N ARG A 196 8.02 -4.17 -0.22
CA ARG A 196 7.38 -5.28 -0.94
C ARG A 196 6.06 -5.69 -0.27
N GLU A 197 4.95 -5.48 -0.97
CA GLU A 197 3.62 -5.99 -0.60
C GLU A 197 2.90 -6.64 -1.79
N VAL A 198 3.22 -6.22 -3.01
CA VAL A 198 2.58 -6.73 -4.21
C VAL A 198 3.12 -8.12 -4.55
N ILE A 199 2.21 -9.08 -4.58
CA ILE A 199 2.47 -10.48 -4.94
C ILE A 199 2.18 -10.64 -6.42
N VAL A 200 3.19 -11.08 -7.18
CA VAL A 200 3.07 -11.29 -8.63
C VAL A 200 3.45 -12.72 -8.93
N ALA A 201 2.47 -13.52 -9.35
CA ALA A 201 2.68 -14.91 -9.74
C ALA A 201 3.29 -15.06 -11.16
N HIS A 202 3.24 -14.01 -11.98
CA HIS A 202 3.71 -14.01 -13.36
C HIS A 202 5.22 -14.28 -13.45
N PRO A 203 5.69 -15.16 -14.37
CA PRO A 203 7.11 -15.49 -14.48
C PRO A 203 7.97 -14.32 -14.96
N ASN A 204 7.45 -13.52 -15.90
CA ASN A 204 8.12 -12.34 -16.43
C ASN A 204 7.83 -11.12 -15.55
N ARG A 205 8.60 -10.94 -14.48
CA ARG A 205 8.37 -9.84 -13.53
C ARG A 205 9.65 -9.21 -13.02
N VAL A 206 9.56 -7.93 -12.65
CA VAL A 206 10.62 -7.20 -11.93
C VAL A 206 9.99 -6.43 -10.78
N HIS A 207 10.63 -6.46 -9.62
CA HIS A 207 10.23 -5.70 -8.44
C HIS A 207 11.25 -4.60 -8.18
N LEU A 208 10.80 -3.35 -8.25
CA LEU A 208 11.60 -2.16 -7.98
C LEU A 208 11.17 -1.59 -6.63
N VAL A 209 12.11 -1.52 -5.71
CA VAL A 209 11.87 -1.00 -4.35
C VAL A 209 12.61 0.32 -4.19
N VAL A 210 11.89 1.37 -3.79
CA VAL A 210 12.40 2.73 -3.65
C VAL A 210 12.35 3.13 -2.19
N SER A 211 13.48 3.52 -1.61
CA SER A 211 13.48 3.97 -0.22
C SER A 211 12.62 5.23 -0.03
N ARG A 212 11.90 5.31 1.09
CA ARG A 212 11.23 6.55 1.52
C ARG A 212 12.22 7.62 1.99
N THR A 213 13.46 7.22 2.26
CA THR A 213 14.53 8.11 2.72
C THR A 213 15.50 8.38 1.57
N GLU A 214 15.91 9.64 1.41
CA GLU A 214 16.89 10.08 0.39
C GLU A 214 18.28 9.43 0.56
N THR A 215 18.50 8.70 1.65
CA THR A 215 19.81 8.26 2.14
C THR A 215 20.25 6.88 1.67
N ALA A 216 19.45 6.14 0.90
CA ALA A 216 19.81 4.78 0.47
C ALA A 216 20.82 4.78 -0.70
N ASN A 217 20.39 5.21 -1.90
CA ASN A 217 21.21 5.14 -3.12
C ASN A 217 20.96 6.31 -4.10
N GLY A 218 20.27 7.36 -3.66
CA GLY A 218 19.92 8.52 -4.50
C GLY A 218 18.95 8.23 -5.65
N VAL A 219 18.29 7.07 -5.65
CA VAL A 219 17.24 6.73 -6.63
C VAL A 219 15.88 7.02 -6.01
N ASP A 220 15.14 7.96 -6.59
CA ASP A 220 13.79 8.34 -6.18
C ASP A 220 12.71 7.68 -7.07
N PHE A 221 11.45 7.85 -6.69
CA PHE A 221 10.31 7.29 -7.42
C PHE A 221 10.22 7.80 -8.86
N MET A 222 10.54 9.07 -9.11
CA MET A 222 10.51 9.67 -10.45
C MET A 222 11.51 8.99 -11.39
N ARG A 223 12.75 8.79 -10.93
CA ARG A 223 13.82 8.11 -11.68
C ARG A 223 13.48 6.65 -11.94
N VAL A 224 12.87 5.96 -10.97
CA VAL A 224 12.43 4.57 -11.17
C VAL A 224 11.31 4.49 -12.20
N VAL A 225 10.31 5.36 -12.14
CA VAL A 225 9.24 5.41 -13.14
C VAL A 225 9.82 5.63 -14.55
N ASP A 226 10.81 6.50 -14.69
CA ASP A 226 11.51 6.72 -15.97
C ASP A 226 12.26 5.50 -16.50
N ALA A 227 12.82 4.69 -15.61
CA ALA A 227 13.43 3.44 -16.00
C ALA A 227 12.36 2.43 -16.42
N VAL A 228 11.28 2.30 -15.64
CA VAL A 228 10.18 1.35 -15.86
C VAL A 228 9.58 1.49 -17.25
N VAL A 229 9.28 2.72 -17.69
CA VAL A 229 8.70 2.95 -19.02
C VAL A 229 9.62 2.53 -20.18
N ARG A 230 10.92 2.37 -19.93
CA ARG A 230 11.91 1.88 -20.91
C ARG A 230 12.16 0.37 -20.81
N MET A 231 11.60 -0.30 -19.81
CA MET A 231 11.74 -1.75 -19.59
C MET A 231 10.62 -2.56 -20.26
N THR A 232 9.82 -1.91 -21.10
CA THR A 232 8.71 -2.47 -21.89
C THR A 232 7.74 -3.32 -21.03
N PRO A 233 7.14 -2.75 -19.98
CA PRO A 233 6.16 -3.45 -19.16
C PRO A 233 4.81 -3.62 -19.87
N ASP A 234 4.17 -4.77 -19.70
CA ASP A 234 2.76 -4.95 -20.07
C ASP A 234 1.83 -4.41 -18.99
N VAL A 235 2.28 -4.43 -17.73
CA VAL A 235 1.57 -3.83 -16.59
C VAL A 235 2.58 -3.24 -15.61
N ILE A 236 2.33 -2.00 -15.17
CA ILE A 236 3.07 -1.35 -14.09
C ILE A 236 2.20 -1.36 -12.83
N VAL A 237 2.74 -1.75 -11.69
CA VAL A 237 2.02 -1.69 -10.41
C VAL A 237 2.73 -0.72 -9.47
N CYS A 238 2.09 0.38 -9.15
CA CYS A 238 2.58 1.34 -8.16
C CYS A 238 1.86 1.07 -6.84
N GLY A 239 2.57 0.72 -5.76
CA GLY A 239 1.95 0.24 -4.50
C GLY A 239 0.83 1.14 -3.96
N GLU A 240 1.18 2.15 -3.17
CA GLU A 240 0.23 3.15 -2.66
C GLU A 240 0.67 4.55 -3.09
N ILE A 241 -0.27 5.32 -3.66
CA ILE A 241 -0.04 6.70 -4.07
C ILE A 241 -0.02 7.59 -2.83
N GLY A 242 1.10 8.26 -2.63
CA GLY A 242 1.30 9.27 -1.60
C GLY A 242 2.12 10.44 -2.15
N ILE A 243 2.42 11.41 -1.29
CA ILE A 243 3.14 12.64 -1.68
C ILE A 243 4.47 12.32 -2.39
N ALA A 244 5.22 11.35 -1.88
CA ALA A 244 6.55 11.01 -2.38
C ALA A 244 6.58 10.40 -3.79
N ASN A 245 5.47 9.83 -4.28
CA ASN A 245 5.44 9.12 -5.57
C ASN A 245 4.34 9.60 -6.53
N ALA A 246 3.44 10.49 -6.11
CA ALA A 246 2.32 10.97 -6.92
C ALA A 246 2.78 11.60 -8.24
N ALA A 247 3.86 12.39 -8.24
CA ALA A 247 4.45 12.94 -9.45
C ALA A 247 4.93 11.86 -10.43
N GLY A 248 5.51 10.77 -9.92
CA GLY A 248 5.95 9.63 -10.71
C GLY A 248 4.78 8.93 -11.37
N VAL A 249 3.74 8.62 -10.59
CA VAL A 249 2.53 7.97 -11.14
C VAL A 249 1.82 8.88 -12.14
N PHE A 250 1.73 10.19 -11.88
CA PHE A 250 1.16 11.16 -12.82
C PHE A 250 1.93 11.19 -14.15
N ARG A 251 3.25 11.00 -14.11
CA ARG A 251 4.07 10.93 -15.32
C ARG A 251 3.79 9.71 -16.20
N LEU A 252 3.38 8.57 -15.62
CA LEU A 252 2.94 7.42 -16.41
C LEU A 252 1.76 7.82 -17.32
N MET A 253 0.80 8.54 -16.74
CA MET A 253 -0.40 9.01 -17.43
C MET A 253 -0.07 9.94 -18.59
N THR A 254 0.79 10.94 -18.35
CA THR A 254 1.15 11.94 -19.36
C THR A 254 2.10 11.42 -20.45
N THR A 255 2.75 10.28 -20.22
CA THR A 255 3.62 9.61 -21.21
C THR A 255 2.91 8.51 -21.99
N GLY A 256 1.58 8.37 -21.82
CA GLY A 256 0.75 7.43 -22.58
C GLY A 256 0.75 6.00 -22.05
N HIS A 257 1.29 5.75 -20.86
CA HIS A 257 1.15 4.44 -20.20
C HIS A 257 -0.22 4.36 -19.54
N THR A 258 -1.12 3.60 -20.16
CA THR A 258 -2.49 3.37 -19.70
C THR A 258 -2.67 2.02 -19.02
N ASN A 259 -1.58 1.30 -18.78
CA ASN A 259 -1.54 -0.06 -18.28
C ASN A 259 -0.89 -0.13 -16.89
N PHE A 260 -1.45 0.61 -15.93
CA PHE A 260 -0.93 0.65 -14.57
C PHE A 260 -1.99 0.53 -13.48
N MET A 261 -1.63 -0.12 -12.37
CA MET A 261 -2.50 -0.30 -11.23
C MET A 261 -1.90 0.38 -9.99
N ALA A 262 -2.75 1.00 -9.17
CA ALA A 262 -2.30 1.62 -7.94
C ALA A 262 -3.37 1.63 -6.86
N THR A 263 -2.95 1.80 -5.60
CA THR A 263 -3.87 2.01 -4.48
C THR A 263 -3.80 3.44 -3.95
N ILE A 264 -4.89 3.96 -3.39
CA ILE A 264 -4.90 5.28 -2.75
C ILE A 264 -5.89 5.32 -1.57
N HIS A 265 -5.61 6.16 -0.58
CA HIS A 265 -6.55 6.42 0.50
C HIS A 265 -7.63 7.40 0.06
N ALA A 266 -8.88 6.94 0.03
CA ALA A 266 -10.06 7.77 -0.22
C ALA A 266 -11.35 7.05 0.19
N ASN A 267 -12.40 7.84 0.41
CA ASN A 267 -13.71 7.35 0.86
C ASN A 267 -14.74 7.23 -0.27
N SER A 268 -14.43 7.75 -1.45
CA SER A 268 -15.20 7.59 -2.69
C SER A 268 -14.27 7.67 -3.91
N PRO A 269 -14.71 7.21 -5.09
CA PRO A 269 -13.98 7.35 -6.35
C PRO A 269 -13.61 8.81 -6.72
N GLU A 270 -14.51 9.77 -6.51
CA GLU A 270 -14.24 11.20 -6.74
C GLU A 270 -13.23 11.75 -5.73
N ALA A 271 -13.35 11.33 -4.47
CA ALA A 271 -12.38 11.67 -3.44
C ALA A 271 -11.00 11.08 -3.75
N ALA A 272 -10.92 9.93 -4.44
CA ALA A 272 -9.67 9.33 -4.88
C ALA A 272 -8.95 10.20 -5.91
N LEU A 273 -9.67 10.76 -6.89
CA LEU A 273 -9.12 11.70 -7.86
C LEU A 273 -8.58 12.98 -7.17
N ARG A 274 -9.37 13.53 -6.24
CA ARG A 274 -8.97 14.72 -5.47
C ARG A 274 -7.76 14.43 -4.57
N ALA A 275 -7.73 13.29 -3.90
CA ALA A 275 -6.62 12.87 -3.05
C ALA A 275 -5.34 12.67 -3.86
N PHE A 276 -5.44 12.09 -5.06
CA PHE A 276 -4.31 12.02 -5.99
C PHE A 276 -3.78 13.42 -6.27
N TYR A 277 -4.64 14.33 -6.74
CA TYR A 277 -4.23 15.71 -7.03
C TYR A 277 -3.59 16.40 -5.81
N GLN A 278 -4.15 16.23 -4.62
CA GLN A 278 -3.59 16.80 -3.39
C GLN A 278 -2.18 16.27 -3.07
N ASN A 279 -1.93 14.97 -3.27
CA ASN A 279 -0.60 14.40 -3.12
C ASN A 279 0.37 14.95 -4.18
N LEU A 280 -0.10 15.10 -5.43
CA LEU A 280 0.66 15.67 -6.53
C LEU A 280 1.02 17.14 -6.27
N ALA A 281 0.05 17.97 -5.89
CA ALA A 281 0.23 19.40 -5.65
C ALA A 281 1.18 19.71 -4.49
N GLN A 282 1.22 18.85 -3.47
CA GLN A 282 2.18 18.98 -2.36
C GLN A 282 3.62 18.71 -2.81
N GLY A 283 3.84 17.75 -3.71
CA GLY A 283 5.17 17.43 -4.25
C GLY A 283 5.57 18.28 -5.46
N SER A 284 4.61 18.89 -6.14
CA SER A 284 4.82 19.69 -7.36
C SER A 284 3.81 20.86 -7.42
N PRO A 285 4.08 21.97 -6.70
CA PRO A 285 3.18 23.13 -6.66
C PRO A 285 3.02 23.78 -8.05
N GLY A 286 1.83 24.31 -8.33
CA GLY A 286 1.56 25.11 -9.55
C GLY A 286 0.88 24.36 -10.69
N ILE A 287 0.52 23.08 -10.51
CA ILE A 287 -0.32 22.36 -11.46
C ILE A 287 -1.79 22.77 -11.26
N ASP A 288 -2.49 23.11 -12.35
CA ASP A 288 -3.91 23.43 -12.30
C ASP A 288 -4.75 22.22 -11.83
N ALA A 289 -5.63 22.46 -10.87
CA ALA A 289 -6.41 21.40 -10.22
C ALA A 289 -7.39 20.73 -11.20
N GLY A 290 -8.08 21.53 -12.02
CA GLY A 290 -9.07 21.02 -12.97
C GLY A 290 -8.41 20.15 -14.03
N ALA A 291 -7.37 20.69 -14.68
CA ALA A 291 -6.61 19.97 -15.70
C ALA A 291 -5.94 18.69 -15.16
N ALA A 292 -5.39 18.73 -13.94
CA ALA A 292 -4.78 17.55 -13.33
C ALA A 292 -5.80 16.47 -13.02
N ILE A 293 -6.91 16.81 -12.37
CA ILE A 293 -8.00 15.88 -12.10
C ILE A 293 -8.54 15.30 -13.40
N ASP A 294 -8.57 16.12 -14.46
CA ASP A 294 -9.03 15.68 -15.77
C ASP A 294 -8.09 14.66 -16.43
N ILE A 295 -6.79 14.86 -16.31
CA ILE A 295 -5.77 13.90 -16.78
C ILE A 295 -5.84 12.62 -15.96
N ILE A 296 -5.88 12.73 -14.62
CA ILE A 296 -5.93 11.59 -13.72
C ILE A 296 -7.17 10.74 -14.01
N GLY A 297 -8.35 11.38 -14.12
CA GLY A 297 -9.59 10.70 -14.41
C GLY A 297 -9.58 10.03 -15.79
N SER A 298 -9.05 10.68 -16.83
CA SER A 298 -9.03 10.10 -18.17
C SER A 298 -8.00 8.95 -18.34
N ALA A 299 -7.00 8.88 -17.46
CA ALA A 299 -5.98 7.84 -17.51
C ALA A 299 -6.44 6.49 -16.92
N PHE A 300 -7.36 6.50 -15.95
CA PHE A 300 -7.87 5.26 -15.34
C PHE A 300 -9.06 4.70 -16.11
N GLY A 301 -8.98 3.41 -16.47
CA GLY A 301 -10.11 2.65 -17.01
C GLY A 301 -11.13 2.31 -15.93
N ARG A 302 -10.68 2.03 -14.69
CA ARG A 302 -11.55 1.75 -13.54
C ARG A 302 -11.06 2.41 -12.25
N ILE A 303 -11.98 2.85 -11.41
CA ILE A 303 -11.74 3.17 -9.99
C ILE A 303 -12.58 2.23 -9.15
N VAL A 304 -11.94 1.41 -8.32
CA VAL A 304 -12.58 0.45 -7.42
C VAL A 304 -12.59 1.01 -6.01
N GLN A 305 -13.78 1.26 -5.45
CA GLN A 305 -13.92 1.67 -4.06
C GLN A 305 -14.15 0.45 -3.17
N ILE A 306 -13.33 0.31 -2.13
CA ILE A 306 -13.47 -0.70 -1.10
C ILE A 306 -13.84 -0.04 0.22
N ASP A 307 -14.83 -0.61 0.91
CA ASP A 307 -15.25 -0.22 2.23
C ASP A 307 -15.17 -1.41 3.21
N ARG A 308 -15.21 -1.11 4.52
CA ARG A 308 -15.22 -2.10 5.60
C ARG A 308 -16.42 -1.87 6.50
N HIS A 309 -17.28 -2.88 6.59
CA HIS A 309 -18.49 -2.88 7.43
C HIS A 309 -18.32 -3.95 8.49
N GLY A 310 -17.91 -3.53 9.69
CA GLY A 310 -17.51 -4.45 10.76
C GLY A 310 -16.29 -5.30 10.38
N SER A 311 -16.48 -6.62 10.34
CA SER A 311 -15.44 -7.57 9.92
C SER A 311 -15.40 -7.81 8.41
N ARG A 312 -16.44 -7.40 7.67
CA ARG A 312 -16.60 -7.67 6.25
C ARG A 312 -15.99 -6.56 5.40
N ARG A 313 -15.27 -6.94 4.34
CA ARG A 313 -14.77 -6.03 3.30
C ARG A 313 -15.73 -6.14 2.11
N VAL A 314 -16.04 -5.02 1.47
CA VAL A 314 -16.95 -4.98 0.33
C VAL A 314 -16.44 -4.00 -0.71
N VAL A 315 -16.52 -4.36 -1.99
CA VAL A 315 -16.43 -3.40 -3.09
C VAL A 315 -17.77 -2.67 -3.16
N THR A 316 -17.75 -1.36 -3.00
CA THR A 316 -18.95 -0.52 -2.99
C THR A 316 -19.17 0.24 -4.29
N ALA A 317 -18.13 0.39 -5.12
CA ALA A 317 -18.22 0.98 -6.46
C ALA A 317 -17.11 0.44 -7.38
N ILE A 318 -17.42 0.32 -8.68
CA ILE A 318 -16.46 0.12 -9.76
C ILE A 318 -16.82 1.11 -10.86
N ASP A 319 -16.14 2.25 -10.88
CA ASP A 319 -16.52 3.39 -11.72
C ASP A 319 -15.61 3.52 -12.93
N ILE A 320 -16.19 3.95 -14.04
CA ILE A 320 -15.44 4.50 -15.19
C ILE A 320 -15.42 6.02 -15.01
N PRO A 321 -14.26 6.67 -14.83
CA PRO A 321 -14.20 8.09 -14.47
C PRO A 321 -14.86 9.05 -15.47
N ARG A 322 -15.00 8.66 -16.74
CA ARG A 322 -15.75 9.43 -17.74
C ARG A 322 -17.24 9.57 -17.38
N LEU A 323 -17.83 8.51 -16.79
CA LEU A 323 -19.22 8.51 -16.32
C LEU A 323 -19.40 9.35 -15.04
N LEU A 324 -18.36 9.49 -14.20
CA LEU A 324 -18.38 10.39 -13.04
C LEU A 324 -18.60 11.85 -13.46
N ARG A 325 -18.06 12.27 -14.61
CA ARG A 325 -18.27 13.63 -15.12
C ARG A 325 -19.69 13.85 -15.64
N GLU A 326 -20.26 12.86 -16.31
CA GLU A 326 -21.65 12.94 -16.81
C GLU A 326 -22.66 12.92 -15.66
N ALA A 327 -22.38 12.19 -14.57
CA ALA A 327 -23.20 12.19 -13.35
C ALA A 327 -23.10 13.49 -12.54
N VAL A 328 -21.92 14.14 -12.50
CA VAL A 328 -21.71 15.42 -11.79
C VAL A 328 -22.15 16.63 -12.63
N ALA A 329 -22.15 16.52 -13.96
CA ALA A 329 -22.67 17.56 -14.85
C ALA A 329 -24.21 17.57 -14.99
N GLY A 330 -24.90 16.59 -14.38
CA GLY A 330 -26.35 16.51 -14.35
C GLY A 330 -26.98 17.18 -13.13
N ASP A 331 -27.11 18.51 -13.16
CA ASP A 331 -28.32 19.11 -12.59
C ASP A 331 -29.48 18.72 -13.53
N PRO A 332 -30.62 18.22 -13.03
CA PRO A 332 -31.80 18.00 -13.88
C PRO A 332 -32.41 19.36 -14.26
N PRO A 333 -33.24 19.43 -15.32
CA PRO A 333 -34.05 20.62 -15.59
C PRO A 333 -35.03 20.94 -14.45
#